data_AF-A0A2L2Z007-F1
#
_entry.id   AF-A0A2L2Z007-F1
#
_cell.length_a   1.000
_cell.length_b   1.000
_cell.length_c   1.000
_cell.angle_alpha   90.00
_cell.angle_beta   90.00
_cell.angle_gamma   90.00
#
_symmetry.space_group_name_H-M   'P 1'
#
loop_
_entity.id
_entity.type
_entity.pdbx_description
1 polymer ?
#
loop_
_entity_poly.entity_id
_entity_poly.type
_entity_poly.pdbx_seq_one_letter_code
_entity_poly.pdbx_strand_id
1 'polypeptide(L)' 'QVSNNDLKRFADANNNLAASLYPRLINGNADNIFFCPLSLMTGLGIMLYGARGNTQQELYSVLGYEAAGLPLY' A
#
# COMPACT_ATOMS: atom_id res chain seq x y z
N GLN A 1 19.03 -1.86 9.04
CA GLN A 1 18.97 -3.12 8.25
C GLN A 1 17.53 -3.57 8.26
N VAL A 2 16.95 -3.97 7.13
CA VAL A 2 15.56 -4.46 7.09
C VAL A 2 15.51 -5.83 7.78
N SER A 3 14.65 -5.97 8.79
CA SER A 3 14.46 -7.24 9.51
C SER A 3 13.38 -8.11 8.87
N ASN A 4 13.35 -9.41 9.22
CA ASN A 4 12.26 -10.30 8.81
C ASN A 4 10.89 -9.81 9.32
N ASN A 5 10.87 -9.14 10.47
CA ASN A 5 9.64 -8.56 11.00
C ASN A 5 9.17 -7.37 10.16
N ASP A 6 10.08 -6.55 9.64
CA ASP A 6 9.75 -5.45 8.73
C ASP A 6 9.21 -5.99 7.39
N LEU A 7 9.82 -7.05 6.86
CA LEU A 7 9.31 -7.73 5.65
C LEU A 7 7.90 -8.30 5.87
N LYS A 8 7.63 -8.89 7.03
CA LYS A 8 6.30 -9.39 7.39
C LYS A 8 5.28 -8.26 7.46
N ARG A 9 5.61 -7.17 8.17
CA ARG A 9 4.76 -5.96 8.25
C ARG A 9 4.48 -5.35 6.88
N PHE A 10 5.49 -5.32 6.00
CA PHE A 10 5.34 -4.85 4.62
C PHE A 10 4.41 -5.75 3.80
N ALA A 11 4.54 -7.07 3.92
CA ALA A 11 3.62 -8.02 3.29
C ALA A 11 2.19 -7.87 3.81
N ASP A 12 2.01 -7.69 5.12
CA ASP A 12 0.70 -7.46 5.75
C ASP A 12 0.07 -6.14 5.24
N ALA A 13 0.86 -5.07 5.13
CA ALA A 13 0.41 -3.80 4.55
C ALA A 13 -0.04 -3.98 3.09
N ASN A 14 0.73 -4.71 2.27
CA ASN A 14 0.40 -5.01 0.88
C ASN A 14 -0.90 -5.83 0.74
N ASN A 15 -1.09 -6.81 1.61
CA ASN A 15 -2.31 -7.62 1.65
C ASN A 15 -3.54 -6.77 2.02
N ASN A 16 -3.39 -5.87 2.99
CA ASN A 16 -4.46 -4.94 3.39
C ASN A 16 -4.80 -3.93 2.29
N LEU A 17 -3.79 -3.40 1.59
CA LEU A 17 -4.00 -2.56 0.39
C LEU A 17 -4.80 -3.33 -0.67
N ALA A 18 -4.41 -4.57 -0.98
CA ALA A 18 -5.13 -5.42 -1.93
C ALA A 18 -6.60 -5.65 -1.52
N ALA A 19 -6.81 -6.02 -0.26
CA ALA A 19 -8.12 -6.31 0.30
C ALA A 19 -9.04 -5.07 0.35
N SER A 20 -8.48 -3.88 0.59
CA SER A 20 -9.24 -2.63 0.60
C SER A 20 -9.53 -2.09 -0.81
N LEU A 21 -8.65 -2.39 -1.78
CA LEU A 21 -8.80 -1.96 -3.17
C LEU A 21 -9.77 -2.86 -3.95
N TYR A 22 -9.74 -4.18 -3.73
CA TYR A 22 -10.54 -5.14 -4.48
C TYR A 22 -12.05 -4.82 -4.50
N PRO A 23 -12.72 -4.52 -3.37
CA PRO A 23 -14.14 -4.11 -3.35
C PRO A 23 -14.44 -2.87 -4.20
N ARG A 24 -13.46 -1.97 -4.36
CA ARG A 24 -13.59 -0.77 -5.19
C ARG A 24 -13.46 -1.11 -6.68
N LEU A 25 -12.60 -2.06 -7.02
CA LEU A 25 -12.40 -2.51 -8.40
C LEU A 25 -13.60 -3.32 -8.93
N ILE A 26 -14.25 -4.13 -8.08
CA ILE A 26 -15.45 -4.90 -8.46
C ILE A 26 -16.75 -4.07 -8.41
N ASN A 27 -16.71 -2.83 -7.94
CA ASN A 27 -17.93 -2.05 -7.79
C ASN A 27 -18.56 -1.76 -9.16
N GLY A 28 -19.73 -2.36 -9.42
CA GLY A 28 -20.40 -2.27 -10.71
C GLY A 28 -19.74 -3.09 -11.83
N ASN A 29 -18.77 -3.95 -11.52
CA ASN A 29 -18.07 -4.79 -12.47
C ASN A 29 -18.25 -6.28 -12.11
N ALA A 30 -18.78 -7.06 -13.06
CA ALA A 30 -18.98 -8.50 -12.93
C ALA A 30 -17.97 -9.32 -13.77
N ASP A 31 -17.09 -8.65 -14.51
CA ASP A 31 -16.05 -9.28 -15.32
C ASP A 31 -14.82 -9.65 -14.48
N ASN A 32 -13.88 -10.35 -15.12
CA ASN A 32 -12.62 -10.72 -14.51
C ASN A 32 -11.82 -9.49 -14.08
N ILE A 33 -11.26 -9.55 -12.87
CA ILE A 33 -10.34 -8.53 -12.34
C ILE A 33 -8.95 -9.13 -12.19
N PHE A 34 -7.96 -8.42 -12.72
CA PHE A 34 -6.56 -8.79 -12.62
C PHE A 34 -5.71 -7.57 -12.26
N PHE A 35 -4.97 -7.64 -11.15
CA PHE A 35 -4.06 -6.59 -10.71
C PHE A 35 -2.96 -7.16 -9.81
N CYS A 36 -1.85 -6.43 -9.70
CA CYS A 36 -0.74 -6.74 -8.80
C CYS A 36 -0.63 -5.67 -7.71
N PRO A 37 -1.11 -5.94 -6.47
CA PRO A 37 -1.06 -4.98 -5.38
C PRO A 37 0.36 -4.47 -5.07
N LEU A 38 1.34 -5.37 -5.14
CA LEU A 38 2.74 -5.05 -4.85
C LEU A 38 3.31 -4.04 -5.85
N SER A 39 2.94 -4.15 -7.12
CA SER A 39 3.37 -3.20 -8.15
C SER A 39 2.83 -1.79 -7.88
N LEU A 40 1.55 -1.68 -7.51
CA LEU A 40 0.93 -0.41 -7.13
C LEU A 40 1.60 0.18 -5.88
N MET A 41 1.79 -0.63 -4.84
CA MET A 41 2.48 -0.23 -3.62
C MET A 41 3.90 0.27 -3.92
N THR A 42 4.63 -0.40 -4.79
CA THR A 42 6.00 0.01 -5.16
C THR A 42 6.01 1.39 -5.82
N GLY A 43 5.15 1.61 -6.82
CA GLY A 43 5.05 2.92 -7.49
C GLY A 43 4.65 4.04 -6.55
N LEU A 44 3.64 3.80 -5.70
CA LEU A 44 3.17 4.78 -4.70
C LEU A 44 4.21 5.00 -3.59
N GLY A 45 4.96 3.98 -3.19
CA GLY A 45 6.05 4.10 -2.22
C GLY A 45 7.20 4.96 -2.74
N ILE A 46 7.54 4.85 -4.03
CA ILE A 46 8.50 5.75 -4.68
C ILE A 46 7.95 7.18 -4.70
N MET A 47 6.66 7.37 -5.00
CA MET A 47 6.01 8.68 -4.96
C MET A 47 6.01 9.29 -3.55
N LEU A 48 5.78 8.48 -2.51
CA LEU A 48 5.80 8.89 -1.10
C LEU A 48 7.14 9.52 -0.72
N TYR A 49 8.25 8.98 -1.21
CA TYR A 49 9.60 9.51 -0.94
C TYR A 49 9.76 10.98 -1.35
N GLY A 50 9.15 11.38 -2.47
CA GLY A 50 9.15 12.75 -2.98
C GLY A 50 8.03 13.63 -2.41
N ALA A 51 6.97 13.04 -1.86
CA ALA A 51 5.79 13.78 -1.38
C ALA A 51 6.08 14.53 -0.06
N ARG A 52 5.35 15.63 0.18
CA ARG A 52 5.43 16.43 1.41
C ARG A 52 4.03 16.86 1.86
N GLY A 53 3.92 17.26 3.13
CA GLY A 53 2.67 17.76 3.71
C GLY A 53 1.54 16.74 3.60
N ASN A 54 0.35 17.20 3.21
CA ASN A 54 -0.85 16.36 3.16
C ASN A 54 -0.69 15.15 2.22
N THR A 55 -0.05 15.33 1.06
CA THR A 55 0.17 14.24 0.09
C THR A 55 1.02 13.13 0.68
N GLN A 56 2.02 13.46 1.49
CA GLN A 56 2.85 12.46 2.16
C GLN A 56 2.03 11.67 3.18
N GLN A 57 1.20 12.36 3.98
CA GLN A 57 0.38 11.72 5.00
C GLN A 57 -0.66 10.79 4.37
N GLU A 58 -1.33 11.22 3.30
CA GLU A 58 -2.31 10.40 2.58
C GLU A 58 -1.67 9.15 1.98
N LEU A 59 -0.51 9.29 1.31
CA LEU A 59 0.21 8.16 0.74
C LEU A 59 0.69 7.18 1.83
N TYR A 60 1.27 7.69 2.92
CA TYR A 60 1.75 6.87 4.03
C TYR A 60 0.62 6.06 4.69
N SER A 61 -0.55 6.68 4.84
CA SER A 61 -1.74 6.02 5.39
C SER A 61 -2.33 4.99 4.42
N VAL A 62 -2.51 5.35 3.13
CA VAL A 62 -3.08 4.45 2.10
C VAL A 62 -2.20 3.25 1.83
N LEU A 63 -0.87 3.41 1.86
CA LEU A 63 0.07 2.29 1.72
C LEU A 63 0.04 1.34 2.93
N GLY A 64 -0.66 1.70 4.01
CA GLY A 64 -0.79 0.90 5.21
C GLY A 64 0.46 0.87 6.08
N TYR A 65 1.46 1.71 5.77
CA TYR A 65 2.74 1.73 6.50
C TYR A 65 2.55 2.20 7.94
N GLU A 66 1.71 3.22 8.14
CA GLU A 66 1.32 3.70 9.48
C GLU A 66 0.69 2.58 10.32
N ALA A 67 -0.31 1.89 9.77
CA ALA A 67 -1.02 0.81 10.47
C ALA A 67 -0.12 -0.40 10.73
N ALA A 68 0.83 -0.68 9.83
CA ALA A 68 1.80 -1.76 9.98
C ALA A 68 2.97 -1.40 10.92
N GLY A 69 3.05 -0.16 11.41
CA GLY A 69 4.16 0.31 12.23
C GLY A 69 5.50 0.30 11.48
N LEU A 70 5.46 0.55 10.17
CA LEU A 70 6.64 0.79 9.33
C LEU A 70 7.01 2.27 9.40
N PRO A 71 8.30 2.63 9.36
CA PRO A 71 8.70 4.03 9.41
C PRO A 71 8.31 4.75 8.11
N LEU A 72 8.20 6.09 8.21
CA LEU A 72 8.02 6.95 7.04
C LEU A 72 9.28 6.98 6.15
N TYR A 73 10.46 6.68 6.73
CA TYR A 73 11.77 6.57 6.09
C TYR A 73 12.72 5.68 6.92
#